data_AF-A0AAV0H2E4-F1
#
_entry.id   AF-A0AAV0H2E4-F1
#
_cell.length_a   1.000
_cell.length_b   1.000
_cell.length_c   1.000
_cell.angle_alpha   90.00
_cell.angle_beta   90.00
_cell.angle_gamma   90.00
#
_symmetry.space_group_name_H-M   'P 1'
#
loop_
_entity.id
_entity.type
_entity.pdbx_description
1 polymer ?
#
loop_
_entity_poly.entity_id
_entity_poly.type
_entity_poly.pdbx_seq_one_letter_code
_entity_poly.pdbx_strand_id
1 'polypeptide(L)'
;MASQSIKFSFFLVMFTTLVAFLDAHIADFDNYWKQRAEEAKRVALETYHPDPYNVTEHFNTMVHMDLFGSNETRRSMKRYMGKCLATNPIDRCWRCDPNWANNRQKLADCVQGFGYKTTGGKGGPIYVVTDGSDTDLVNPKPGTLRHAVIQKGPLWITFGRSMIIKLTQELMVSSDKTIDARGANVRVAYGPGITLQYVNNVIIHGLHVHDIVPGAGGLIRDSVDHFGFRTRSDGDGISLYGATNVWIDHVSMSNCGDGIIDAIMGSTAVTISNAHITDHNEVMLFGASGSYSGDSIMQITIAFTHFGKGLVQRMPRCRWGFFHVVNNDYTHWLMYAIGGSNHPTIISQGNRFIAPENVASKEVNEELKGLFAARIL
;
A
#
# COMPACT_ATOMS: atom_id res chain seq x y z
N MET A 1 -60.84 -8.38 -21.29
CA MET A 1 -59.39 -8.59 -21.50
C MET A 1 -58.71 -7.24 -21.41
N ALA A 2 -58.19 -6.89 -20.24
CA ALA A 2 -57.49 -5.64 -20.01
C ALA A 2 -55.98 -5.88 -20.18
N SER A 3 -55.36 -5.15 -21.10
CA SER A 3 -53.92 -5.14 -21.33
C SER A 3 -53.23 -4.36 -20.20
N GLN A 4 -52.40 -5.03 -19.40
CA GLN A 4 -51.50 -4.38 -18.46
C GLN A 4 -50.16 -4.11 -19.14
N SER A 5 -49.84 -2.83 -19.29
CA SER A 5 -48.55 -2.33 -19.75
C SER A 5 -47.53 -2.40 -18.60
N ILE A 6 -46.56 -3.30 -18.72
CA ILE A 6 -45.41 -3.43 -17.82
C ILE A 6 -44.45 -2.27 -18.09
N LYS A 7 -44.31 -1.36 -17.13
CA LYS A 7 -43.29 -0.30 -17.16
C LYS A 7 -41.96 -0.87 -16.67
N PHE A 8 -41.00 -1.05 -17.57
CA PHE A 8 -39.60 -1.28 -17.21
C PHE A 8 -39.00 0.01 -16.66
N SER A 9 -38.72 0.05 -15.36
CA SER A 9 -37.98 1.15 -14.74
C SER A 9 -36.49 0.86 -14.90
N PHE A 10 -35.83 1.55 -15.83
CA PHE A 10 -34.37 1.56 -15.93
C PHE A 10 -33.80 2.25 -14.68
N PHE A 11 -33.19 1.47 -13.80
CA PHE A 11 -32.36 2.02 -12.72
C PHE A 11 -31.04 2.47 -13.36
N LEU A 12 -30.96 3.75 -13.72
CA LEU A 12 -29.71 4.38 -14.14
C LEU A 12 -28.83 4.48 -12.88
N VAL A 13 -27.92 3.52 -12.69
CA VAL A 13 -26.83 3.66 -11.71
C VAL A 13 -25.93 4.78 -12.25
N MET A 14 -26.16 5.99 -11.77
CA MET A 14 -25.27 7.12 -12.01
C MET A 14 -23.93 6.80 -11.35
N PHE A 15 -22.96 6.39 -12.16
CA PHE A 15 -21.55 6.48 -11.80
C PHE A 15 -21.23 7.96 -11.61
N THR A 16 -21.36 8.47 -10.39
CA THR A 16 -20.73 9.72 -10.02
C THR A 16 -19.23 9.45 -9.98
N THR A 17 -18.55 9.64 -11.10
CA THR A 17 -17.10 9.86 -11.09
C THR A 17 -16.89 11.17 -10.36
N LEU A 18 -16.73 11.11 -9.03
CA LEU A 18 -15.97 12.12 -8.33
C LEU A 18 -14.60 12.12 -9.01
N VAL A 19 -14.37 13.15 -9.82
CA VAL A 19 -13.03 13.49 -10.25
C VAL A 19 -12.30 13.80 -8.95
N ALA A 20 -11.54 12.83 -8.44
CA ALA A 20 -10.53 13.10 -7.44
C ALA A 20 -9.68 14.22 -8.02
N PHE A 21 -9.82 15.42 -7.46
CA PHE A 21 -8.96 16.52 -7.82
C PHE A 21 -7.54 16.02 -7.53
N LEU A 22 -6.66 16.07 -8.54
CA LEU A 22 -5.25 15.68 -8.44
C LEU A 22 -4.44 16.60 -7.50
N ASP A 23 -5.13 17.37 -6.65
CA ASP A 23 -4.54 18.22 -5.64
C ASP A 23 -4.17 17.33 -4.46
N ALA A 24 -2.91 17.41 -4.05
CA ALA A 24 -2.31 16.58 -3.03
C ALA A 24 -2.82 16.85 -1.59
N HIS A 25 -4.08 17.24 -1.43
CA HIS A 25 -4.73 17.90 -0.30
C HIS A 25 -3.96 19.09 0.28
N ILE A 26 -3.24 19.84 -0.56
CA ILE A 26 -2.56 21.08 -0.17
C ILE A 26 -3.44 22.27 -0.53
N ALA A 27 -3.72 23.17 0.43
CA ALA A 27 -4.47 24.39 0.13
C ALA A 27 -3.60 25.50 -0.46
N ASP A 28 -2.33 25.58 -0.06
CA ASP A 28 -1.34 26.50 -0.63
C ASP A 28 -0.04 25.75 -0.94
N PHE A 29 0.29 25.65 -2.24
CA PHE A 29 1.47 24.95 -2.73
C PHE A 29 2.69 25.88 -2.62
N ASP A 30 3.17 26.04 -1.39
CA ASP A 30 4.28 26.91 -1.02
C ASP A 30 5.63 26.46 -1.64
N ASN A 31 6.67 27.27 -1.39
CA ASN A 31 8.00 26.99 -1.92
C ASN A 31 8.61 25.69 -1.34
N TYR A 32 8.24 25.31 -0.12
CA TYR A 32 8.71 24.07 0.49
C TYR A 32 8.14 22.86 -0.26
N TRP A 33 6.84 22.84 -0.54
CA TRP A 33 6.20 21.78 -1.30
C TRP A 33 6.65 21.71 -2.76
N LYS A 34 6.89 22.86 -3.41
CA LYS A 34 7.48 22.91 -4.75
C LYS A 34 8.87 22.26 -4.80
N GLN A 35 9.73 22.60 -3.84
CA GLN A 35 11.07 22.03 -3.74
C GLN A 35 11.01 20.52 -3.48
N ARG A 36 10.15 20.08 -2.56
CA ARG A 36 9.95 18.65 -2.28
C ARG A 36 9.43 17.89 -3.49
N ALA A 37 8.49 18.45 -4.24
CA ALA A 37 7.94 17.81 -5.43
C ALA A 37 9.00 17.64 -6.54
N GLU A 38 9.84 18.66 -6.77
CA GLU A 38 10.89 18.57 -7.77
C GLU A 38 11.97 17.57 -7.37
N GLU A 39 12.37 17.57 -6.10
CA GLU A 39 13.31 16.60 -5.56
C GLU A 39 12.76 15.17 -5.62
N ALA A 40 11.49 14.97 -5.23
CA ALA A 40 10.84 13.67 -5.31
C ALA A 40 10.77 13.15 -6.76
N LYS A 41 10.46 14.04 -7.72
CA LYS A 41 10.47 13.71 -9.15
C LYS A 41 11.86 13.31 -9.64
N ARG A 42 12.91 14.02 -9.23
CA ARG A 42 14.31 13.68 -9.56
C ARG A 42 14.67 12.29 -9.03
N VAL A 43 14.37 12.03 -7.75
CA VAL A 43 14.62 10.72 -7.12
C VAL A 43 13.82 9.60 -7.79
N ALA A 44 12.57 9.84 -8.16
CA ALA A 44 11.75 8.85 -8.87
C ALA A 44 12.36 8.47 -10.23
N LEU A 45 12.84 9.46 -10.99
CA LEU A 45 13.50 9.23 -12.28
C LEU A 45 14.84 8.50 -12.13
N GLU A 46 15.62 8.82 -11.10
CA GLU A 46 16.88 8.11 -10.79
C GLU A 46 16.67 6.68 -10.31
N THR A 47 15.52 6.42 -9.68
CA THR A 47 15.19 5.09 -9.14
C THR A 47 14.56 4.18 -10.20
N TYR A 48 13.95 4.75 -11.24
CA TYR A 48 13.29 4.01 -12.32
C TYR A 48 14.22 2.93 -12.91
N HIS A 49 13.72 1.69 -12.95
CA HIS A 49 14.47 0.58 -13.54
C HIS A 49 14.18 0.48 -15.04
N PRO A 50 15.15 0.70 -15.95
CA PRO A 50 14.89 0.72 -17.39
C PRO A 50 14.48 -0.64 -17.97
N ASP A 51 14.89 -1.73 -17.32
CA ASP A 51 14.48 -3.09 -17.67
C ASP A 51 13.67 -3.74 -16.54
N PRO A 52 12.38 -3.40 -16.39
CA PRO A 52 11.56 -3.89 -15.27
C PRO A 52 11.40 -5.41 -15.23
N TYR A 53 11.59 -6.11 -16.35
CA TYR A 53 11.50 -7.58 -16.42
C TYR A 53 12.61 -8.27 -15.62
N ASN A 54 13.80 -7.67 -15.56
CA ASN A 54 14.89 -8.21 -14.73
C ASN A 54 14.50 -8.23 -13.24
N VAL A 55 13.77 -7.22 -12.76
CA VAL A 55 13.28 -7.18 -11.37
C VAL A 55 12.23 -8.28 -11.14
N THR A 56 11.33 -8.52 -12.08
CA THR A 56 10.32 -9.58 -11.95
C THR A 56 10.94 -10.98 -12.04
N GLU A 57 11.92 -11.18 -12.92
CA GLU A 57 12.67 -12.44 -13.03
C GLU A 57 13.51 -12.73 -11.77
N HIS A 58 14.19 -11.72 -11.24
CA HIS A 58 14.90 -11.83 -9.96
C HIS A 58 13.97 -12.24 -8.82
N PHE A 59 12.80 -11.58 -8.72
CA PHE A 59 11.79 -11.92 -7.72
C PHE A 59 11.35 -13.39 -7.83
N ASN A 60 11.03 -13.84 -9.05
CA ASN A 60 10.65 -15.23 -9.29
C ASN A 60 11.79 -16.19 -8.95
N THR A 61 13.04 -15.86 -9.28
CA THR A 61 14.21 -16.67 -8.92
C THR A 61 14.30 -16.86 -7.42
N MET A 62 14.13 -15.80 -6.63
CA MET A 62 14.12 -15.87 -5.16
C MET A 62 13.02 -16.79 -4.64
N VAL A 63 11.81 -16.74 -5.23
CA VAL A 63 10.71 -17.66 -4.89
C VAL A 63 11.08 -19.11 -5.19
N HIS A 64 11.65 -19.38 -6.37
CA HIS A 64 12.02 -20.74 -6.77
C HIS A 64 13.10 -21.32 -5.86
N MET A 65 14.16 -20.55 -5.54
CA MET A 65 15.22 -20.97 -4.62
C MET A 65 14.66 -21.40 -3.26
N ASP A 66 13.66 -20.67 -2.77
CA ASP A 66 12.97 -20.94 -1.52
C ASP A 66 12.12 -22.22 -1.52
N LEU A 67 11.53 -22.56 -2.67
CA LEU A 67 10.72 -23.77 -2.85
C LEU A 67 11.61 -25.01 -2.96
N PHE A 68 12.69 -24.95 -3.76
CA PHE A 68 13.61 -26.08 -3.97
C PHE A 68 14.46 -26.41 -2.73
N GLY A 69 14.69 -25.45 -1.83
CA GLY A 69 15.30 -25.71 -0.52
C GLY A 69 14.42 -26.49 0.46
N SER A 70 13.12 -26.67 0.17
CA SER A 70 12.17 -27.39 1.01
C SER A 70 11.65 -28.67 0.34
N ASN A 71 12.42 -29.75 0.47
CA ASN A 71 12.08 -31.07 -0.08
C ASN A 71 11.06 -31.83 0.81
N GLU A 72 9.87 -31.28 1.01
CA GLU A 72 8.82 -31.88 1.87
C GLU A 72 7.45 -31.81 1.17
N THR A 73 6.92 -32.96 0.76
CA THR A 73 5.55 -33.15 0.28
C THR A 73 4.54 -32.87 1.41
N ARG A 74 3.91 -31.70 1.41
CA ARG A 74 2.96 -31.31 2.47
C ARG A 74 1.52 -31.73 2.18
N ARG A 75 1.10 -32.85 2.78
CA ARG A 75 -0.30 -33.13 3.12
C ARG A 75 -0.40 -33.73 4.53
N SER A 76 -0.58 -32.87 5.53
CA SER A 76 -1.02 -33.29 6.88
C SER A 76 -1.57 -32.09 7.66
N MET A 77 -2.87 -32.12 7.99
CA MET A 77 -3.56 -31.17 8.88
C MET A 77 -3.27 -31.45 10.36
N LYS A 78 -2.00 -31.56 10.74
CA LYS A 78 -1.58 -31.59 12.16
C LYS A 78 -1.07 -30.21 12.57
N ARG A 79 -1.31 -29.83 13.82
CA ARG A 79 -0.69 -28.64 14.44
C ARG A 79 0.83 -28.79 14.35
N TYR A 80 1.46 -27.99 13.51
CA TYR A 80 2.88 -28.05 13.21
C TYR A 80 3.69 -27.71 14.48
N MET A 81 4.49 -28.69 14.94
CA MET A 81 5.37 -28.60 16.11
C MET A 81 6.86 -28.46 15.70
N GLY A 82 7.14 -28.17 14.42
CA GLY A 82 8.48 -28.09 13.85
C GLY A 82 9.14 -26.71 13.99
N LYS A 83 10.36 -26.57 13.44
CA LYS A 83 11.13 -25.30 13.36
C LYS A 83 10.30 -24.18 12.74
N CYS A 84 10.56 -22.92 13.05
CA CYS A 84 9.84 -21.78 12.47
C CYS A 84 9.55 -21.96 10.97
N LEU A 85 8.29 -21.73 10.60
CA LEU A 85 7.82 -21.92 9.24
C LEU A 85 7.46 -20.57 8.62
N ALA A 86 8.33 -20.09 7.73
CA ALA A 86 8.04 -19.03 6.78
C ALA A 86 7.88 -19.64 5.39
N THR A 87 6.92 -19.15 4.62
CA THR A 87 6.48 -19.79 3.36
C THR A 87 6.87 -19.01 2.11
N ASN A 88 7.51 -17.85 2.25
CA ASN A 88 7.99 -17.04 1.13
C ASN A 88 9.35 -16.38 1.43
N PRO A 89 10.09 -15.90 0.41
CA PRO A 89 11.45 -15.38 0.57
C PRO A 89 11.58 -14.20 1.51
N ILE A 90 10.58 -13.31 1.52
CA ILE A 90 10.55 -12.14 2.40
C ILE A 90 10.50 -12.59 3.85
N ASP A 91 9.52 -13.42 4.21
CA ASP A 91 9.37 -13.91 5.59
C ASP A 91 10.53 -14.82 6.01
N ARG A 92 11.08 -15.64 5.11
CA ARG A 92 12.21 -16.52 5.45
C ARG A 92 13.46 -15.74 5.85
N CYS A 93 13.66 -14.56 5.27
CA CYS A 93 14.83 -13.73 5.53
C CYS A 93 14.89 -13.20 7.00
N TRP A 94 13.74 -12.93 7.63
CA TRP A 94 13.72 -12.35 8.99
C TRP A 94 12.85 -13.10 10.01
N ARG A 95 11.71 -13.68 9.62
CA ARG A 95 10.66 -14.13 10.56
C ARG A 95 11.11 -15.28 11.44
N CYS A 96 12.02 -16.11 10.92
CA CYS A 96 12.57 -17.26 11.63
C CYS A 96 13.85 -16.96 12.41
N ASP A 97 14.27 -15.69 12.48
CA ASP A 97 15.31 -15.26 13.40
C ASP A 97 14.74 -15.21 14.84
N PRO A 98 15.16 -16.10 15.76
CA PRO A 98 14.65 -16.08 17.13
C PRO A 98 15.02 -14.78 17.87
N ASN A 99 16.02 -14.04 17.37
CA ASN A 99 16.50 -12.79 17.93
C ASN A 99 15.99 -11.56 17.18
N TRP A 100 14.94 -11.69 16.33
CA TRP A 100 14.39 -10.57 15.55
C TRP A 100 14.10 -9.33 16.41
N ALA A 101 13.70 -9.51 17.68
CA ALA A 101 13.38 -8.41 18.60
C ALA A 101 14.61 -7.56 18.97
N ASN A 102 15.79 -8.19 19.02
CA ASN A 102 17.08 -7.53 19.25
C ASN A 102 17.74 -7.07 17.94
N ASN A 103 17.28 -7.59 16.80
CA ASN A 103 17.80 -7.28 15.46
C ASN A 103 16.67 -6.78 14.54
N ARG A 104 15.84 -5.86 15.04
CA ARG A 104 14.65 -5.39 14.32
C ARG A 104 14.96 -4.90 12.91
N GLN A 105 16.07 -4.18 12.78
CA GLN A 105 16.45 -3.51 11.54
C GLN A 105 16.88 -4.47 10.43
N LYS A 106 17.15 -5.75 10.73
CA LYS A 106 17.37 -6.82 9.74
C LYS A 106 16.21 -6.96 8.77
N LEU A 107 14.99 -6.64 9.20
CA LEU A 107 13.79 -6.65 8.34
C LEU A 107 14.02 -5.88 7.04
N ALA A 108 14.72 -4.73 7.09
CA ALA A 108 14.98 -3.89 5.93
C ALA A 108 15.95 -4.50 4.91
N ASP A 109 16.58 -5.65 5.21
CA ASP A 109 17.39 -6.41 4.25
C ASP A 109 16.57 -7.43 3.45
N CYS A 110 15.28 -7.56 3.76
CA CYS A 110 14.41 -8.60 3.22
C CYS A 110 13.46 -8.09 2.13
N VAL A 111 13.59 -6.82 1.71
CA VAL A 111 12.71 -6.23 0.69
C VAL A 111 13.00 -6.87 -0.65
N GLN A 112 11.93 -7.19 -1.39
CA GLN A 112 11.99 -7.79 -2.71
C GLN A 112 11.12 -6.99 -3.68
N GLY A 113 11.23 -7.24 -4.98
CA GLY A 113 10.42 -6.58 -6.00
C GLY A 113 10.89 -5.15 -6.27
N PHE A 114 10.06 -4.28 -6.83
CA PHE A 114 10.48 -2.92 -7.20
C PHE A 114 10.93 -2.06 -6.01
N GLY A 115 10.43 -2.34 -4.81
CA GLY A 115 10.87 -1.68 -3.57
C GLY A 115 12.19 -2.20 -2.99
N TYR A 116 12.94 -3.10 -3.64
CA TYR A 116 14.12 -3.80 -3.06
C TYR A 116 15.23 -2.88 -2.49
N LYS A 117 15.29 -1.61 -2.90
CA LYS A 117 16.24 -0.61 -2.36
C LYS A 117 15.76 0.10 -1.09
N THR A 118 14.54 -0.17 -0.65
CA THR A 118 13.94 0.49 0.52
C THR A 118 14.62 0.01 1.79
N THR A 119 15.20 0.94 2.54
CA THR A 119 15.85 0.68 3.84
C THR A 119 15.08 1.29 5.02
N GLY A 120 14.16 2.21 4.76
CA GLY A 120 13.36 2.90 5.76
C GLY A 120 14.24 3.63 6.78
N GLY A 121 13.97 3.41 8.07
CA GLY A 121 14.74 3.95 9.18
C GLY A 121 15.99 3.16 9.57
N LYS A 122 16.47 2.22 8.74
CA LYS A 122 17.65 1.40 9.04
C LYS A 122 18.89 2.30 9.29
N GLY A 123 19.70 1.94 10.29
CA GLY A 123 20.86 2.72 10.74
C GLY A 123 20.49 3.90 11.65
N GLY A 124 19.21 4.26 11.73
CA GLY A 124 18.68 5.25 12.65
C GLY A 124 18.47 4.73 14.07
N PRO A 125 18.26 5.62 15.05
CA PRO A 125 17.89 5.22 16.39
C PRO A 125 16.48 4.60 16.43
N ILE A 126 16.22 3.83 17.47
CA ILE A 126 14.87 3.32 17.76
C ILE A 126 14.09 4.37 18.52
N TYR A 127 12.91 4.72 18.00
CA TYR A 127 11.92 5.55 18.69
C TYR A 127 10.79 4.64 19.19
N VAL A 128 10.42 4.75 20.46
CA VAL A 128 9.33 3.96 21.04
C VAL A 128 8.12 4.86 21.25
N VAL A 129 7.04 4.59 20.51
CA VAL A 129 5.74 5.21 20.72
C VAL A 129 5.11 4.63 21.99
N THR A 130 4.85 5.50 22.95
CA THR A 130 4.28 5.17 24.27
C THR A 130 2.94 5.86 24.51
N ASP A 131 2.53 6.75 23.62
CA ASP A 131 1.32 7.56 23.70
C ASP A 131 0.57 7.46 22.37
N GLY A 132 -0.66 6.93 22.41
CA GLY A 132 -1.49 6.75 21.22
C GLY A 132 -2.36 7.97 20.88
N SER A 133 -2.22 9.06 21.64
CA SER A 133 -2.98 10.29 21.41
C SER A 133 -2.45 11.10 20.22
N ASP A 134 -3.35 11.88 19.60
CA ASP A 134 -3.05 12.72 18.44
C ASP A 134 -3.72 14.11 18.58
N THR A 135 -3.40 14.82 19.67
CA THR A 135 -4.15 16.01 20.09
C THR A 135 -3.62 17.34 19.55
N ASP A 136 -2.33 17.41 19.20
CA ASP A 136 -1.71 18.62 18.65
C ASP A 136 -1.05 18.29 17.30
N LEU A 137 -1.60 18.87 16.23
CA LEU A 137 -1.20 18.62 14.85
C LEU A 137 0.02 19.46 14.44
N VAL A 138 0.29 20.56 15.16
CA VAL A 138 1.39 21.48 14.87
C VAL A 138 2.56 21.27 15.81
N ASN A 139 2.33 20.88 17.06
CA ASN A 139 3.40 20.58 18.03
C ASN A 139 3.16 19.21 18.68
N PRO A 140 3.26 18.12 17.90
CA PRO A 140 2.96 16.79 18.41
C PRO A 140 3.89 16.43 19.57
N LYS A 141 3.32 15.83 20.63
CA LYS A 141 4.04 15.51 21.86
C LYS A 141 5.05 14.37 21.65
N PRO A 142 6.28 14.46 22.18
CA PRO A 142 7.19 13.31 22.24
C PRO A 142 6.55 12.08 22.91
N GLY A 143 6.79 10.90 22.35
CA GLY A 143 6.13 9.63 22.69
C GLY A 143 4.95 9.28 21.78
N THR A 144 4.46 10.20 20.95
CA THR A 144 3.37 9.95 19.99
C THR A 144 3.87 9.52 18.61
N LEU A 145 3.02 8.85 17.83
CA LEU A 145 3.34 8.47 16.45
C LEU A 145 3.55 9.71 15.56
N ARG A 146 2.70 10.74 15.67
CA ARG A 146 2.83 11.98 14.88
C ARG A 146 4.16 12.68 15.13
N HIS A 147 4.63 12.72 16.38
CA HIS A 147 5.95 13.26 16.65
C HIS A 147 7.06 12.41 16.03
N ALA A 148 6.95 11.07 16.11
CA ALA A 148 7.98 10.16 15.60
C ALA A 148 8.19 10.29 14.07
N VAL A 149 7.11 10.29 13.31
CA VAL A 149 7.17 10.20 11.84
C VAL A 149 7.69 11.46 11.14
N ILE A 150 7.73 12.60 11.83
CA ILE A 150 8.21 13.87 11.25
C ILE A 150 9.69 14.15 11.54
N GLN A 151 10.35 13.34 12.38
CA GLN A 151 11.73 13.59 12.81
C GLN A 151 12.72 13.57 11.63
N LYS A 152 13.86 14.25 11.80
CA LYS A 152 14.92 14.29 10.78
C LYS A 152 15.68 12.98 10.74
N GLY A 153 16.10 12.61 9.52
CA GLY A 153 16.94 11.44 9.25
C GLY A 153 16.26 10.09 9.49
N PRO A 154 17.03 8.99 9.35
CA PRO A 154 16.55 7.64 9.55
C PRO A 154 16.00 7.43 10.97
N LEU A 155 14.80 6.88 11.09
CA LEU A 155 14.21 6.53 12.40
C LEU A 155 13.43 5.23 12.36
N TRP A 156 13.75 4.30 13.26
CA TRP A 156 13.04 3.03 13.41
C TRP A 156 12.00 3.13 14.52
N ILE A 157 10.74 3.32 14.15
CA ILE A 157 9.63 3.59 15.05
C ILE A 157 8.99 2.26 15.48
N THR A 158 8.92 2.03 16.78
CA THR A 158 8.31 0.85 17.41
C THR A 158 7.26 1.27 18.42
N PHE A 159 6.54 0.32 19.01
CA PHE A 159 5.44 0.60 19.93
C PHE A 159 5.66 -0.13 21.26
N GLY A 160 5.59 0.60 22.37
CA GLY A 160 5.84 0.05 23.70
C GLY A 160 4.71 -0.86 24.21
N ARG A 161 3.52 -0.78 23.61
CA ARG A 161 2.35 -1.63 23.90
C ARG A 161 1.37 -1.63 22.73
N SER A 162 0.45 -2.59 22.73
CA SER A 162 -0.73 -2.57 21.86
C SER A 162 -1.52 -1.28 22.10
N MET A 163 -1.99 -0.65 21.02
CA MET A 163 -2.75 0.60 21.10
C MET A 163 -3.61 0.81 19.86
N ILE A 164 -4.69 1.57 20.03
CA ILE A 164 -5.49 2.13 18.94
C ILE A 164 -5.11 3.60 18.84
N ILE A 165 -4.66 4.01 17.67
CA ILE A 165 -4.29 5.38 17.33
C ILE A 165 -5.42 5.92 16.45
N LYS A 166 -6.25 6.77 17.04
CA LYS A 166 -7.23 7.55 16.30
C LYS A 166 -6.58 8.87 15.89
N LEU A 167 -6.19 8.96 14.62
CA LEU A 167 -5.65 10.18 14.05
C LEU A 167 -6.75 11.26 14.00
N THR A 168 -6.39 12.49 14.35
CA THR A 168 -7.32 13.63 14.29
C THR A 168 -7.39 14.21 12.87
N GLN A 169 -6.26 14.20 12.16
CA GLN A 169 -6.12 14.51 10.74
C GLN A 169 -5.12 13.54 10.11
N GLU A 170 -4.96 13.56 8.80
CA GLU A 170 -4.01 12.67 8.11
C GLU A 170 -2.60 12.71 8.75
N LEU A 171 -1.93 11.55 8.78
CA LEU A 171 -0.59 11.42 9.32
C LEU A 171 0.44 11.60 8.20
N MET A 172 1.03 12.79 8.15
CA MET A 172 2.15 13.09 7.25
C MET A 172 3.42 12.41 7.76
N VAL A 173 3.98 11.50 6.97
CA VAL A 173 5.23 10.79 7.30
C VAL A 173 6.37 11.40 6.49
N SER A 174 7.52 11.67 7.12
CA SER A 174 8.73 12.15 6.43
C SER A 174 9.58 10.99 5.89
N SER A 175 10.58 11.29 5.05
CA SER A 175 11.50 10.29 4.49
C SER A 175 12.31 9.54 5.56
N ASP A 176 12.86 8.38 5.19
CA ASP A 176 13.74 7.55 6.02
C ASP A 176 13.07 7.08 7.32
N LYS A 177 11.86 6.53 7.20
CA LYS A 177 11.08 6.04 8.34
C LYS A 177 10.78 4.56 8.20
N THR A 178 10.88 3.84 9.31
CA THR A 178 10.24 2.54 9.45
C THR A 178 9.20 2.63 10.55
N ILE A 179 7.94 2.32 10.27
CA ILE A 179 6.90 2.08 11.27
C ILE A 179 6.79 0.56 11.45
N ASP A 180 7.34 0.04 12.55
CA ASP A 180 7.44 -1.38 12.87
C ASP A 180 6.52 -1.74 14.05
N ALA A 181 5.37 -2.33 13.74
CA ALA A 181 4.40 -2.75 14.74
C ALA A 181 4.69 -4.11 15.39
N ARG A 182 5.78 -4.81 15.01
CA ARG A 182 6.07 -6.14 15.58
C ARG A 182 6.23 -6.07 17.10
N GLY A 183 5.55 -6.98 17.79
CA GLY A 183 5.51 -7.08 19.25
C GLY A 183 4.34 -6.35 19.91
N ALA A 184 3.51 -5.63 19.14
CA ALA A 184 2.31 -4.97 19.63
C ALA A 184 1.15 -5.10 18.62
N ASN A 185 -0.10 -5.10 19.08
CA ASN A 185 -1.26 -4.95 18.20
C ASN A 185 -1.56 -3.45 18.06
N VAL A 186 -1.10 -2.85 16.96
CA VAL A 186 -1.21 -1.41 16.71
C VAL A 186 -2.24 -1.20 15.61
N ARG A 187 -3.28 -0.44 15.94
CA ARG A 187 -4.37 -0.13 15.02
C ARG A 187 -4.43 1.36 14.73
N VAL A 188 -4.40 1.75 13.46
CA VAL A 188 -4.74 3.11 13.03
C VAL A 188 -6.19 3.05 12.55
N ALA A 189 -7.10 3.68 13.28
CA ALA A 189 -8.53 3.49 13.04
C ALA A 189 -9.42 4.64 13.52
N TYR A 190 -10.63 4.72 12.96
CA TYR A 190 -11.71 5.65 13.34
C TYR A 190 -11.37 7.13 13.13
N GLY A 191 -10.34 7.40 12.34
CA GLY A 191 -9.83 8.72 11.97
C GLY A 191 -9.22 8.66 10.57
N PRO A 192 -8.55 9.71 10.11
CA PRO A 192 -7.92 9.73 8.79
C PRO A 192 -6.71 8.81 8.67
N GLY A 193 -6.27 8.58 7.44
CA GLY A 193 -5.19 7.64 7.12
C GLY A 193 -3.78 8.20 7.18
N ILE A 194 -2.86 7.45 6.57
CA ILE A 194 -1.43 7.75 6.51
C ILE A 194 -1.08 8.30 5.12
N THR A 195 -0.36 9.42 5.06
CA THR A 195 0.01 10.08 3.80
C THR A 195 1.53 10.11 3.64
N LEU A 196 2.01 9.49 2.56
CA LEU A 196 3.39 9.52 2.09
C LEU A 196 3.47 10.47 0.89
N GLN A 197 3.72 11.74 1.15
CA GLN A 197 3.73 12.77 0.10
C GLN A 197 5.13 13.33 -0.16
N TYR A 198 5.62 13.19 -1.39
CA TYR A 198 6.95 13.62 -1.83
C TYR A 198 8.02 13.20 -0.82
N VAL A 199 8.01 11.91 -0.49
CA VAL A 199 8.96 11.27 0.41
C VAL A 199 9.67 10.13 -0.28
N ASN A 200 10.82 9.79 0.27
CA ASN A 200 11.61 8.67 -0.18
C ASN A 200 11.90 7.73 1.01
N ASN A 201 12.04 6.44 0.74
CA ASN A 201 12.61 5.47 1.67
C ASN A 201 11.76 5.28 2.94
N VAL A 202 10.57 4.68 2.79
CA VAL A 202 9.64 4.45 3.90
C VAL A 202 9.22 2.98 3.98
N ILE A 203 9.27 2.40 5.18
CA ILE A 203 8.75 1.06 5.48
C ILE A 203 7.56 1.19 6.42
N ILE A 204 6.42 0.57 6.08
CA ILE A 204 5.27 0.40 6.96
C ILE A 204 5.07 -1.10 7.16
N HIS A 205 5.23 -1.58 8.39
CA HIS A 205 5.23 -3.01 8.68
C HIS A 205 4.34 -3.39 9.87
N GLY A 206 3.43 -4.33 9.67
CA GLY A 206 2.66 -4.98 10.74
C GLY A 206 1.47 -4.18 11.29
N LEU A 207 1.12 -3.04 10.69
CA LEU A 207 0.00 -2.22 11.15
C LEU A 207 -1.36 -2.83 10.79
N HIS A 208 -2.34 -2.62 11.66
CA HIS A 208 -3.75 -2.81 11.32
C HIS A 208 -4.35 -1.43 10.98
N VAL A 209 -4.87 -1.24 9.76
CA VAL A 209 -5.43 0.05 9.31
C VAL A 209 -6.87 -0.16 8.87
N HIS A 210 -7.84 0.37 9.61
CA HIS A 210 -9.24 0.10 9.32
C HIS A 210 -10.20 1.17 9.82
N ASP A 211 -11.43 1.20 9.28
CA ASP A 211 -12.45 2.19 9.64
C ASP A 211 -11.91 3.63 9.48
N ILE A 212 -11.17 3.85 8.38
CA ILE A 212 -10.60 5.16 8.08
C ILE A 212 -11.68 6.07 7.56
N VAL A 213 -11.66 7.32 8.02
CA VAL A 213 -12.65 8.34 7.65
C VAL A 213 -11.95 9.61 7.15
N PRO A 214 -12.56 10.33 6.20
CA PRO A 214 -12.06 11.64 5.75
C PRO A 214 -11.77 12.60 6.92
N GLY A 215 -10.60 13.23 6.90
CA GLY A 215 -10.26 14.34 7.80
C GLY A 215 -10.61 15.68 7.18
N ALA A 216 -11.07 16.64 7.98
CA ALA A 216 -11.45 17.97 7.49
C ALA A 216 -10.27 18.83 6.96
N GLY A 217 -9.03 18.44 7.25
CA GLY A 217 -7.84 19.25 6.99
C GLY A 217 -7.53 20.22 8.14
N GLY A 218 -6.68 21.21 7.86
CA GLY A 218 -6.22 22.22 8.82
C GLY A 218 -4.71 22.41 8.79
N LEU A 219 -4.16 23.14 9.77
CA LEU A 219 -2.71 23.27 9.93
C LEU A 219 -2.12 21.96 10.48
N ILE A 220 -1.27 21.32 9.68
CA ILE A 220 -0.66 20.03 10.01
C ILE A 220 0.85 20.13 9.80
N ARG A 221 1.62 19.64 10.78
CA ARG A 221 3.07 19.48 10.67
C ARG A 221 3.42 18.22 9.89
N ASP A 222 4.25 18.38 8.87
CA ASP A 222 4.76 17.30 8.01
C ASP A 222 6.28 17.06 8.17
N SER A 223 7.00 18.00 8.77
CA SER A 223 8.41 17.82 9.16
C SER A 223 8.76 18.66 10.38
N VAL A 224 9.96 18.43 10.95
CA VAL A 224 10.47 19.26 12.05
C VAL A 224 10.47 20.76 11.70
N ASP A 225 10.75 21.11 10.45
CA ASP A 225 10.93 22.50 10.03
C ASP A 225 9.72 23.07 9.27
N HIS A 226 8.66 22.28 9.04
CA HIS A 226 7.53 22.69 8.22
C HIS A 226 6.17 22.19 8.73
N PHE A 227 5.18 23.08 8.66
CA PHE A 227 3.76 22.77 8.79
C PHE A 227 2.99 23.69 7.84
N GLY A 228 1.88 23.22 7.30
CA GLY A 228 1.09 23.96 6.32
C GLY A 228 -0.39 23.64 6.38
N PHE A 229 -1.21 24.42 5.66
CA PHE A 229 -2.65 24.19 5.61
C PHE A 229 -2.97 23.08 4.60
N ARG A 230 -3.64 22.04 5.10
CA ARG A 230 -4.12 20.87 4.37
C ARG A 230 -5.62 20.96 4.15
N THR A 231 -6.09 20.53 2.99
CA THR A 231 -7.52 20.41 2.71
C THR A 231 -8.05 19.08 3.21
N ARG A 232 -9.33 18.80 2.90
CA ARG A 232 -9.97 17.55 3.26
C ARG A 232 -9.23 16.37 2.62
N SER A 233 -8.96 15.33 3.42
CA SER A 233 -8.42 14.05 2.93
C SER A 233 -9.54 13.13 2.45
N ASP A 234 -9.24 12.26 1.49
CA ASP A 234 -10.24 11.40 0.84
C ASP A 234 -10.70 10.24 1.74
N GLY A 235 -9.86 9.83 2.70
CA GLY A 235 -10.16 8.70 3.58
C GLY A 235 -9.47 7.40 3.16
N ASP A 236 -8.38 7.49 2.40
CA ASP A 236 -7.51 6.35 2.09
C ASP A 236 -6.85 5.77 3.33
N GLY A 237 -6.62 4.46 3.35
CA GLY A 237 -5.81 3.82 4.39
C GLY A 237 -4.37 4.32 4.40
N ILE A 238 -3.66 4.12 3.28
CA ILE A 238 -2.29 4.60 3.05
C ILE A 238 -2.22 5.22 1.65
N SER A 239 -1.93 6.52 1.57
CA SER A 239 -1.83 7.26 0.31
C SER A 239 -0.37 7.57 -0.03
N LEU A 240 0.04 7.25 -1.27
CA LEU A 240 1.37 7.54 -1.83
C LEU A 240 1.21 8.59 -2.93
N TYR A 241 1.79 9.76 -2.70
CA TYR A 241 1.75 10.88 -3.63
C TYR A 241 3.18 11.30 -3.99
N GLY A 242 3.63 10.94 -5.18
CA GLY A 242 5.03 11.16 -5.59
C GLY A 242 6.05 10.53 -4.63
N ALA A 243 5.72 9.38 -4.03
CA ALA A 243 6.58 8.67 -3.08
C ALA A 243 7.48 7.66 -3.80
N THR A 244 8.74 7.54 -3.37
CA THR A 244 9.72 6.62 -3.99
C THR A 244 10.35 5.69 -2.94
N ASN A 245 10.71 4.47 -3.31
CA ASN A 245 11.30 3.47 -2.41
C ASN A 245 10.43 3.26 -1.16
N VAL A 246 9.27 2.63 -1.38
CA VAL A 246 8.30 2.35 -0.31
C VAL A 246 8.07 0.85 -0.18
N TRP A 247 8.03 0.36 1.05
CA TRP A 247 7.66 -1.01 1.34
C TRP A 247 6.53 -1.08 2.37
N ILE A 248 5.37 -1.58 1.95
CA ILE A 248 4.21 -1.84 2.81
C ILE A 248 4.11 -3.34 2.99
N ASP A 249 4.31 -3.83 4.21
CA ASP A 249 4.47 -5.26 4.49
C ASP A 249 3.69 -5.72 5.71
N HIS A 250 3.10 -6.92 5.67
CA HIS A 250 2.38 -7.50 6.82
C HIS A 250 1.26 -6.61 7.38
N VAL A 251 0.69 -5.72 6.58
CA VAL A 251 -0.43 -4.88 7.01
C VAL A 251 -1.74 -5.65 6.96
N SER A 252 -2.65 -5.37 7.89
CA SER A 252 -4.03 -5.85 7.86
C SER A 252 -4.97 -4.67 7.65
N MET A 253 -5.72 -4.65 6.56
CA MET A 253 -6.50 -3.46 6.17
C MET A 253 -7.93 -3.79 5.76
N SER A 254 -8.87 -2.91 6.12
CA SER A 254 -10.29 -3.07 5.77
C SER A 254 -11.09 -1.79 5.95
N ASN A 255 -12.21 -1.64 5.24
CA ASN A 255 -13.23 -0.60 5.49
C ASN A 255 -12.65 0.83 5.63
N CYS A 256 -11.93 1.30 4.61
CA CYS A 256 -11.49 2.71 4.54
C CYS A 256 -12.55 3.59 3.85
N GLY A 257 -12.39 4.91 3.93
CA GLY A 257 -13.36 5.87 3.40
C GLY A 257 -13.37 5.93 1.88
N ASP A 258 -12.19 5.77 1.25
CA ASP A 258 -12.01 5.73 -0.21
C ASP A 258 -11.12 4.54 -0.63
N GLY A 259 -9.82 4.72 -0.86
CA GLY A 259 -8.85 3.66 -1.18
C GLY A 259 -8.33 2.87 0.04
N ILE A 260 -7.83 1.63 -0.15
CA ILE A 260 -6.99 0.97 0.88
C ILE A 260 -5.55 1.47 0.75
N ILE A 261 -4.93 1.25 -0.41
CA ILE A 261 -3.59 1.75 -0.75
C ILE A 261 -3.61 2.35 -2.14
N ASP A 262 -3.46 3.68 -2.21
CA ASP A 262 -3.45 4.41 -3.47
C ASP A 262 -2.07 5.00 -3.75
N ALA A 263 -1.61 4.90 -5.00
CA ALA A 263 -0.31 5.40 -5.42
C ALA A 263 -0.45 6.22 -6.71
N ILE A 264 -0.10 7.50 -6.65
CA ILE A 264 -0.31 8.45 -7.74
C ILE A 264 0.88 9.39 -7.90
N MET A 265 0.85 10.20 -8.96
CA MET A 265 1.72 11.36 -9.15
C MET A 265 3.21 11.00 -9.22
N GLY A 266 3.52 9.96 -9.99
CA GLY A 266 4.87 9.48 -10.23
C GLY A 266 5.44 8.63 -9.10
N SER A 267 4.61 8.17 -8.16
CA SER A 267 5.05 7.23 -7.12
C SER A 267 5.64 5.97 -7.77
N THR A 268 6.82 5.50 -7.32
CA THR A 268 7.53 4.40 -7.96
C THR A 268 8.47 3.65 -6.99
N ALA A 269 9.02 2.53 -7.43
CA ALA A 269 9.84 1.64 -6.60
C ALA A 269 9.11 1.23 -5.32
N VAL A 270 7.90 0.68 -5.48
CA VAL A 270 7.04 0.27 -4.38
C VAL A 270 6.90 -1.25 -4.33
N THR A 271 6.97 -1.82 -3.14
CA THR A 271 6.54 -3.20 -2.89
C THR A 271 5.44 -3.22 -1.84
N ILE A 272 4.34 -3.91 -2.14
CA ILE A 272 3.29 -4.25 -1.19
C ILE A 272 3.33 -5.76 -1.01
N SER A 273 3.60 -6.24 0.20
CA SER A 273 3.77 -7.68 0.44
C SER A 273 3.12 -8.20 1.70
N ASN A 274 2.80 -9.49 1.71
CA ASN A 274 2.29 -10.22 2.89
C ASN A 274 1.08 -9.54 3.56
N ALA A 275 0.31 -8.75 2.82
CA ALA A 275 -0.81 -8.01 3.37
C ALA A 275 -2.05 -8.91 3.49
N HIS A 276 -2.96 -8.52 4.37
CA HIS A 276 -4.28 -9.14 4.52
C HIS A 276 -5.36 -8.07 4.36
N ILE A 277 -6.15 -8.15 3.30
CA ILE A 277 -7.10 -7.09 2.94
C ILE A 277 -8.49 -7.69 2.78
N THR A 278 -9.49 -7.11 3.44
CA THR A 278 -10.89 -7.57 3.40
C THR A 278 -11.87 -6.42 3.44
N ASP A 279 -13.14 -6.70 3.12
CA ASP A 279 -14.30 -5.85 3.41
C ASP A 279 -14.11 -4.39 2.95
N HIS A 280 -13.92 -4.19 1.64
CA HIS A 280 -13.66 -2.87 1.06
C HIS A 280 -14.02 -2.79 -0.44
N ASN A 281 -14.45 -1.62 -0.92
CA ASN A 281 -14.83 -1.46 -2.33
C ASN A 281 -13.61 -1.20 -3.25
N GLU A 282 -12.98 -0.04 -3.09
CA GLU A 282 -11.92 0.43 -3.98
C GLU A 282 -10.55 0.13 -3.34
N VAL A 283 -9.97 -1.03 -3.69
CA VAL A 283 -8.86 -1.59 -2.89
C VAL A 283 -7.53 -0.87 -3.16
N MET A 284 -6.99 -0.95 -4.37
CA MET A 284 -5.71 -0.35 -4.73
C MET A 284 -5.79 0.36 -6.09
N LEU A 285 -5.64 1.69 -6.10
CA LEU A 285 -5.54 2.47 -7.33
C LEU A 285 -4.10 2.91 -7.58
N PHE A 286 -3.54 2.49 -8.71
CA PHE A 286 -2.22 2.90 -9.15
C PHE A 286 -2.32 3.77 -10.41
N GLY A 287 -2.07 5.06 -10.22
CA GLY A 287 -2.28 6.12 -11.21
C GLY A 287 -3.74 6.57 -11.29
N ALA A 288 -4.05 7.77 -10.83
CA ALA A 288 -5.44 8.28 -10.70
C ALA A 288 -6.03 8.83 -12.00
N SER A 289 -5.20 9.31 -12.93
CA SER A 289 -5.69 10.00 -14.13
C SER A 289 -5.15 9.39 -15.42
N GLY A 290 -6.05 9.22 -16.40
CA GLY A 290 -5.70 8.84 -17.76
C GLY A 290 -5.08 9.98 -18.61
N SER A 291 -4.94 11.18 -18.05
CA SER A 291 -4.25 12.32 -18.68
C SER A 291 -2.88 12.63 -18.08
N TYR A 292 -2.49 11.95 -16.99
CA TYR A 292 -1.22 12.20 -16.31
C TYR A 292 -0.16 11.16 -16.71
N SER A 293 0.55 11.41 -17.80
CA SER A 293 1.60 10.52 -18.31
C SER A 293 2.85 10.46 -17.41
N GLY A 294 2.95 11.32 -16.38
CA GLY A 294 4.00 11.25 -15.37
C GLY A 294 4.02 9.93 -14.59
N ASP A 295 2.90 9.20 -14.55
CA ASP A 295 2.81 7.87 -13.94
C ASP A 295 3.45 6.75 -14.80
N SER A 296 3.96 7.04 -16.01
CA SER A 296 4.66 6.05 -16.84
C SER A 296 5.92 5.47 -16.19
N ILE A 297 6.52 6.19 -15.23
CA ILE A 297 7.66 5.71 -14.45
C ILE A 297 7.27 4.82 -13.27
N MET A 298 5.98 4.65 -12.99
CA MET A 298 5.49 3.90 -11.85
C MET A 298 5.87 2.43 -11.97
N GLN A 299 6.51 1.88 -10.93
CA GLN A 299 6.92 0.49 -10.86
C GLN A 299 6.54 -0.08 -9.49
N ILE A 300 5.56 -0.99 -9.45
CA ILE A 300 5.00 -1.54 -8.20
C ILE A 300 4.93 -3.05 -8.24
N THR A 301 5.39 -3.71 -7.16
CA THR A 301 5.20 -5.14 -6.93
C THR A 301 4.12 -5.36 -5.87
N ILE A 302 3.13 -6.19 -6.16
CA ILE A 302 2.19 -6.75 -5.16
C ILE A 302 2.47 -8.24 -5.04
N ALA A 303 2.85 -8.69 -3.84
CA ALA A 303 3.20 -10.09 -3.63
C ALA A 303 2.68 -10.71 -2.33
N PHE A 304 2.41 -12.02 -2.36
CA PHE A 304 2.07 -12.81 -1.16
C PHE A 304 0.88 -12.25 -0.35
N THR A 305 0.04 -11.42 -0.97
CA THR A 305 -1.07 -10.74 -0.33
C THR A 305 -2.31 -11.62 -0.39
N HIS A 306 -3.04 -11.72 0.71
CA HIS A 306 -4.35 -12.35 0.74
C HIS A 306 -5.43 -11.28 0.56
N PHE A 307 -6.06 -11.29 -0.61
CA PHE A 307 -7.26 -10.54 -0.94
C PHE A 307 -8.47 -11.39 -0.57
N GLY A 308 -8.98 -11.14 0.63
CA GLY A 308 -10.04 -11.93 1.23
C GLY A 308 -11.45 -11.49 0.84
N LYS A 309 -12.41 -11.92 1.66
CA LYS A 309 -13.84 -11.66 1.42
C LYS A 309 -14.20 -10.18 1.44
N GLY A 310 -15.32 -9.86 0.79
CA GLY A 310 -15.94 -8.54 0.86
C GLY A 310 -15.21 -7.47 0.05
N LEU A 311 -14.24 -7.86 -0.77
CA LEU A 311 -13.57 -6.95 -1.69
C LEU A 311 -14.37 -6.80 -2.98
N VAL A 312 -14.59 -5.57 -3.45
CA VAL A 312 -15.37 -5.36 -4.68
C VAL A 312 -14.47 -5.35 -5.91
N GLN A 313 -13.46 -4.48 -5.95
CA GLN A 313 -12.66 -4.22 -7.16
C GLN A 313 -11.26 -3.65 -6.86
N ARG A 314 -10.47 -3.45 -7.92
CA ARG A 314 -9.15 -2.77 -7.89
C ARG A 314 -8.08 -3.51 -7.06
N MET A 315 -7.80 -4.77 -7.35
CA MET A 315 -6.75 -5.55 -6.66
C MET A 315 -5.59 -5.98 -7.58
N PRO A 316 -4.86 -5.08 -8.26
CA PRO A 316 -5.00 -3.62 -8.29
C PRO A 316 -5.83 -3.12 -9.50
N ARG A 317 -6.08 -1.81 -9.56
CA ARG A 317 -6.45 -1.10 -10.80
C ARG A 317 -5.33 -0.17 -11.22
N CYS A 318 -4.72 -0.43 -12.38
CA CYS A 318 -3.50 0.24 -12.82
C CYS A 318 -3.68 1.19 -14.01
N ARG A 319 -2.83 2.22 -14.09
CA ARG A 319 -2.63 3.06 -15.27
C ARG A 319 -1.15 3.27 -15.54
N TRP A 320 -0.78 3.40 -16.82
CA TRP A 320 0.55 3.77 -17.32
C TRP A 320 1.70 2.80 -17.02
N GLY A 321 2.15 2.71 -15.77
CA GLY A 321 3.42 2.11 -15.38
C GLY A 321 3.53 0.60 -15.53
N PHE A 322 4.47 0.01 -14.81
CA PHE A 322 4.78 -1.41 -14.81
C PHE A 322 4.47 -2.05 -13.45
N PHE A 323 3.69 -3.13 -13.47
CA PHE A 323 3.13 -3.75 -12.28
C PHE A 323 3.41 -5.25 -12.26
N HIS A 324 4.01 -5.73 -11.19
CA HIS A 324 4.25 -7.15 -10.95
C HIS A 324 3.30 -7.65 -9.88
N VAL A 325 2.30 -8.43 -10.26
CA VAL A 325 1.29 -8.99 -9.36
C VAL A 325 1.57 -10.48 -9.24
N VAL A 326 2.14 -10.92 -8.12
CA VAL A 326 2.77 -12.25 -8.03
C VAL A 326 2.45 -13.01 -6.74
N ASN A 327 2.08 -14.29 -6.85
CA ASN A 327 1.83 -15.18 -5.72
C ASN A 327 0.84 -14.65 -4.66
N ASN A 328 -0.17 -13.89 -5.10
CA ASN A 328 -1.28 -13.44 -4.25
C ASN A 328 -2.43 -14.46 -4.25
N ASP A 329 -3.20 -14.49 -3.17
CA ASP A 329 -4.39 -15.34 -3.05
C ASP A 329 -5.64 -14.47 -3.06
N TYR A 330 -6.46 -14.63 -4.09
CA TYR A 330 -7.68 -13.88 -4.34
C TYR A 330 -8.89 -14.76 -4.09
N THR A 331 -9.78 -14.29 -3.21
CA THR A 331 -11.00 -15.02 -2.88
C THR A 331 -12.19 -14.07 -2.83
N HIS A 332 -13.33 -14.49 -3.38
CA HIS A 332 -14.63 -13.83 -3.15
C HIS A 332 -14.71 -12.34 -3.53
N TRP A 333 -14.03 -11.91 -4.60
CA TRP A 333 -14.24 -10.56 -5.11
C TRP A 333 -15.66 -10.40 -5.67
N LEU A 334 -16.21 -9.18 -5.63
CA LEU A 334 -17.61 -8.94 -6.00
C LEU A 334 -17.79 -8.36 -7.41
N MET A 335 -16.77 -7.73 -8.00
CA MET A 335 -16.81 -7.17 -9.35
C MET A 335 -15.67 -7.71 -10.23
N TYR A 336 -14.43 -7.26 -10.05
CA TYR A 336 -13.24 -7.80 -10.74
C TYR A 336 -12.04 -7.85 -9.80
N ALA A 337 -11.02 -8.64 -10.12
CA ALA A 337 -9.79 -8.72 -9.33
C ALA A 337 -8.76 -7.70 -9.83
N ILE A 338 -8.20 -7.88 -11.02
CA ILE A 338 -7.12 -7.06 -11.58
C ILE A 338 -7.68 -6.23 -12.73
N GLY A 339 -7.44 -4.92 -12.75
CA GLY A 339 -7.96 -4.04 -13.79
C GLY A 339 -6.94 -3.04 -14.29
N GLY A 340 -7.19 -2.45 -15.46
CA GLY A 340 -6.31 -1.42 -16.00
C GLY A 340 -6.96 -0.53 -17.05
N SER A 341 -6.41 0.68 -17.21
CA SER A 341 -6.73 1.59 -18.31
C SER A 341 -5.50 2.44 -18.64
N ASN A 342 -5.40 3.01 -19.85
CA ASN A 342 -4.27 3.87 -20.23
C ASN A 342 -2.91 3.13 -20.26
N HIS A 343 -2.88 1.98 -20.92
CA HIS A 343 -1.66 1.23 -21.27
C HIS A 343 -0.74 0.82 -20.09
N PRO A 344 -1.25 0.30 -18.96
CA PRO A 344 -0.37 -0.29 -17.95
C PRO A 344 0.23 -1.60 -18.46
N THR A 345 1.45 -1.91 -18.04
CA THR A 345 2.01 -3.26 -18.18
C THR A 345 1.78 -4.03 -16.88
N ILE A 346 0.97 -5.08 -16.91
CA ILE A 346 0.68 -5.92 -15.74
C ILE A 346 1.19 -7.33 -15.99
N ILE A 347 2.16 -7.76 -15.18
CA ILE A 347 2.69 -9.13 -15.16
C ILE A 347 2.04 -9.86 -13.99
N SER A 348 1.09 -10.76 -14.29
CA SER A 348 0.40 -11.59 -13.31
C SER A 348 0.99 -13.00 -13.33
N GLN A 349 1.60 -13.44 -12.22
CA GLN A 349 2.32 -14.72 -12.14
C GLN A 349 2.05 -15.46 -10.81
N GLY A 350 1.76 -16.76 -10.87
CA GLY A 350 1.62 -17.60 -9.67
C GLY A 350 0.49 -17.20 -8.71
N ASN A 351 -0.41 -16.29 -9.10
CA ASN A 351 -1.57 -15.91 -8.29
C ASN A 351 -2.60 -17.03 -8.27
N ARG A 352 -3.26 -17.22 -7.12
CA ARG A 352 -4.39 -18.14 -6.97
C ARG A 352 -5.69 -17.34 -6.98
N PHE A 353 -6.62 -17.76 -7.84
CA PHE A 353 -7.92 -17.11 -8.00
C PHE A 353 -9.03 -18.11 -7.68
N ILE A 354 -9.83 -17.82 -6.65
CA ILE A 354 -11.10 -18.51 -6.39
C ILE A 354 -12.23 -17.57 -6.79
N ALA A 355 -12.72 -17.76 -8.02
CA ALA A 355 -13.77 -16.94 -8.57
C ALA A 355 -15.08 -17.06 -7.78
N PRO A 356 -15.85 -15.96 -7.64
CA PRO A 356 -17.18 -15.99 -7.04
C PRO A 356 -18.15 -16.81 -7.91
N GLU A 357 -19.27 -17.25 -7.33
CA GLU A 357 -20.32 -17.96 -8.07
C GLU A 357 -21.00 -17.07 -9.13
N ASN A 358 -21.01 -15.76 -8.90
CA ASN A 358 -21.57 -14.77 -9.83
C ASN A 358 -20.83 -14.81 -11.17
N VAL A 359 -21.54 -15.19 -12.24
CA VAL A 359 -20.98 -15.32 -13.59
C VAL A 359 -20.41 -14.00 -14.12
N ALA A 360 -21.02 -12.87 -13.76
CA ALA A 360 -20.57 -11.54 -14.19
C ALA A 360 -19.20 -11.14 -13.60
N SER A 361 -18.75 -11.81 -12.55
CA SER A 361 -17.50 -11.51 -11.83
C SER A 361 -16.46 -12.62 -12.00
N LYS A 362 -16.67 -13.57 -12.94
CA LYS A 362 -15.74 -14.68 -13.20
C LYS A 362 -14.50 -14.25 -13.97
N GLU A 363 -14.58 -13.17 -14.74
CA GLU A 363 -13.42 -12.62 -15.41
C GLU A 363 -12.52 -11.95 -14.37
N VAL A 364 -11.27 -12.40 -14.31
CA VAL A 364 -10.26 -11.84 -13.39
C VAL A 364 -9.86 -10.44 -13.84
N ASN A 365 -9.95 -10.17 -15.15
CA ASN A 365 -9.52 -8.94 -15.79
C ASN A 365 -10.73 -8.15 -16.33
N GLU A 366 -10.72 -6.83 -16.18
CA GLU A 366 -11.68 -5.95 -16.86
C GLU A 366 -10.94 -4.88 -17.68
N GLU A 367 -11.22 -4.80 -18.99
CA GLU A 367 -10.67 -3.78 -19.90
C GLU A 367 -11.62 -2.58 -20.01
N LEU A 368 -11.21 -1.45 -19.45
CA LEU A 368 -11.94 -0.18 -19.60
C LEU A 368 -11.27 0.66 -20.70
N LYS A 369 -11.63 0.36 -21.97
CA LYS A 369 -11.23 1.03 -23.23
C LYS A 369 -9.70 1.13 -23.48
N GLY A 370 -9.17 0.18 -24.27
CA GLY A 370 -8.00 0.38 -25.12
C GLY A 370 -6.82 -0.55 -24.85
N LEU A 371 -6.67 -1.57 -25.71
CA LEU A 371 -5.48 -2.41 -25.98
C LEU A 371 -4.67 -2.78 -24.73
N PHE A 372 -5.16 -3.81 -24.05
CA PHE A 372 -4.49 -4.47 -22.94
C PHE A 372 -3.38 -5.41 -23.41
N ALA A 373 -2.25 -5.40 -22.70
CA ALA A 373 -1.26 -6.46 -22.71
C ALA A 373 -1.01 -6.93 -21.27
N ALA A 374 -2.01 -7.51 -20.59
CA ALA A 374 -1.64 -8.44 -19.51
C ALA A 374 -1.14 -9.71 -20.16
N ARG A 375 0.15 -9.96 -19.97
CA ARG A 375 0.68 -11.30 -20.12
C ARG A 375 0.39 -12.01 -18.81
N ILE A 376 -0.73 -12.73 -18.75
CA ILE A 376 -0.88 -13.81 -17.76
C ILE A 376 0.09 -14.90 -18.23
N LEU A 377 1.17 -15.12 -17.48
CA LEU A 377 2.14 -16.20 -17.72
C LEU A 377 1.91 -17.33 -16.71
#